data_AF-A5K8A1-F1
#
_entry.id   AF-A5K8A1-F1
#
_cell.length_a   1.000
_cell.length_b   1.000
_cell.length_c   1.000
_cell.angle_alpha   90.00
_cell.angle_beta   90.00
_cell.angle_gamma   90.00
#
_symmetry.space_group_name_H-M   'P 1'
#
loop_
_entity.id
_entity.type
_entity.pdbx_description
1 polymer ?
#
loop_
_entity_poly.entity_id
_entity_poly.type
_entity_poly.pdbx_seq_one_letter_code
_entity_poly.pdbx_strand_id
1 'polypeptide(L)'
;MPGSTKSDTKLENEIRVSYKSDALDYVYKAVVLFETHDEVILSGVGKAITSVVNVAEMVKRRAKGIHQCTKIYEKEHTIKREDPAAAKKDDKEEEEKKFVEGEPQEGEENDKNKETENRIIEFRTTVPCIKIILTKNDTNVDKKEVGYQAPLDDKDVNVMTPDQILKEKSYRRKYRTGRGGDRFRSSYRRNYYETPMWNNRRFEKRT
;
A
#
# COMPACT_ATOMS: atom_id res chain seq x y z
N MET A 1 12.21 -8.58 -38.73
CA MET A 1 11.06 -8.62 -37.80
C MET A 1 11.60 -8.84 -36.40
N PRO A 2 11.86 -7.81 -35.59
CA PRO A 2 12.35 -8.02 -34.24
C PRO A 2 11.17 -8.40 -33.33
N GLY A 3 11.32 -9.55 -32.67
CA GLY A 3 10.33 -10.16 -31.79
C GLY A 3 9.99 -9.28 -30.59
N SER A 4 8.69 -9.27 -30.27
CA SER A 4 8.12 -8.61 -29.11
C SER A 4 8.76 -9.11 -27.81
N THR A 5 9.56 -8.24 -27.18
CA THR A 5 9.98 -8.37 -25.79
C THR A 5 8.74 -8.23 -24.90
N LYS A 6 8.17 -9.34 -24.43
CA LYS A 6 7.08 -9.34 -23.45
C LYS A 6 7.62 -8.86 -22.09
N SER A 7 7.68 -7.54 -21.93
CA SER A 7 8.06 -6.86 -20.70
C SER A 7 6.93 -6.96 -19.68
N ASP A 8 6.95 -7.92 -18.75
CA ASP A 8 6.11 -7.95 -17.54
C ASP A 8 4.66 -7.43 -17.76
N THR A 9 4.06 -7.78 -18.89
CA THR A 9 2.81 -7.19 -19.36
C THR A 9 1.71 -7.73 -18.49
N LYS A 10 1.07 -6.84 -17.72
CA LYS A 10 -0.13 -7.15 -16.94
C LYS A 10 -1.10 -7.91 -17.84
N LEU A 11 -1.38 -9.17 -17.48
CA LEU A 11 -2.38 -9.96 -18.19
C LEU A 11 -3.73 -9.25 -18.03
N GLU A 12 -4.54 -9.23 -19.08
CA GLU A 12 -5.82 -8.51 -19.09
C GLU A 12 -6.79 -9.06 -18.03
N ASN A 13 -6.66 -10.35 -17.70
CA ASN A 13 -7.41 -11.06 -16.66
C ASN A 13 -6.76 -11.05 -15.27
N GLU A 14 -5.65 -10.31 -15.06
CA GLU A 14 -4.95 -10.24 -13.76
C GLU A 14 -5.26 -8.94 -12.98
N ILE A 15 -5.73 -9.13 -11.76
CA ILE A 15 -5.93 -8.08 -10.76
C ILE A 15 -4.84 -8.19 -9.69
N ARG A 16 -3.93 -7.21 -9.70
CA ARG A 16 -2.95 -7.02 -8.62
C ARG A 16 -3.61 -6.29 -7.46
N VAL A 17 -3.75 -6.98 -6.33
CA VAL A 17 -4.37 -6.44 -5.12
C VAL A 17 -3.33 -5.69 -4.31
N SER A 18 -3.67 -4.47 -3.91
CA SER A 18 -2.91 -3.66 -2.97
C SER A 18 -3.56 -3.71 -1.60
N TYR A 19 -2.73 -3.73 -0.55
CA TYR A 19 -3.21 -3.73 0.83
C TYR A 19 -3.86 -2.41 1.25
N LYS A 20 -3.60 -1.31 0.54
CA LYS A 20 -4.13 0.03 0.87
C LYS A 20 -5.54 0.28 0.32
N SER A 21 -5.93 -0.46 -0.71
CA SER A 21 -7.15 -0.20 -1.47
C SER A 21 -8.34 -0.96 -0.87
N ASP A 22 -9.54 -0.38 -1.01
CA ASP A 22 -10.76 -1.03 -0.53
C ASP A 22 -11.04 -2.33 -1.29
N ALA A 23 -11.26 -3.43 -0.55
CA ALA A 23 -11.53 -4.76 -1.12
C ALA A 23 -12.68 -4.74 -2.14
N LEU A 24 -13.75 -3.97 -1.88
CA LEU A 24 -14.91 -3.86 -2.77
C LEU A 24 -14.55 -3.34 -4.17
N ASP A 25 -13.49 -2.55 -4.30
CA ASP A 25 -13.04 -2.06 -5.61
C ASP A 25 -12.51 -3.20 -6.49
N TYR A 26 -11.75 -4.12 -5.89
CA TYR A 26 -11.25 -5.30 -6.56
C TYR A 26 -12.35 -6.31 -6.86
N VAL A 27 -13.32 -6.45 -5.96
CA VAL A 27 -14.48 -7.33 -6.20
C VAL A 27 -15.31 -6.82 -7.37
N TYR A 28 -15.58 -5.51 -7.45
CA TYR A 28 -16.25 -4.93 -8.61
C TYR A 28 -15.47 -5.21 -9.91
N LYS A 29 -14.16 -4.94 -9.91
CA LYS A 29 -13.30 -5.24 -11.06
C LYS A 29 -13.32 -6.71 -11.46
N ALA A 30 -13.31 -7.63 -10.50
CA ALA A 30 -13.36 -9.06 -10.76
C ALA A 30 -14.69 -9.47 -11.41
N VAL A 31 -15.83 -8.98 -10.90
CA VAL A 31 -17.15 -9.28 -11.48
C VAL A 31 -17.26 -8.76 -12.91
N VAL A 32 -16.79 -7.53 -13.18
CA VAL A 32 -16.76 -6.97 -14.54
C VAL A 32 -15.81 -7.76 -15.46
N LEU A 33 -14.64 -8.17 -14.96
CA LEU A 33 -13.72 -9.02 -15.74
C LEU A 33 -14.34 -10.37 -16.07
N PHE A 34 -15.16 -10.92 -15.16
CA PHE A 34 -15.90 -12.15 -15.38
C PHE A 34 -17.02 -12.07 -16.44
N GLU A 35 -17.37 -10.87 -16.91
CA GLU A 35 -18.28 -10.69 -18.06
C GLU A 35 -17.56 -10.89 -19.39
N THR A 36 -16.23 -10.70 -19.42
CA THR A 36 -15.40 -10.77 -20.63
C THR A 36 -14.50 -12.00 -20.66
N HIS A 37 -14.13 -12.55 -19.49
CA HIS A 37 -13.21 -13.67 -19.33
C HIS A 37 -13.82 -14.73 -18.40
N ASP A 38 -13.55 -16.00 -18.68
CA ASP A 38 -14.00 -17.11 -17.83
C ASP A 38 -13.08 -17.39 -16.63
N GLU A 39 -11.88 -16.82 -16.66
CA GLU A 39 -10.84 -16.95 -15.64
C GLU A 39 -10.36 -15.57 -15.20
N VAL A 40 -10.31 -15.35 -13.89
CA VAL A 40 -9.76 -14.13 -13.28
C VAL A 40 -8.66 -14.50 -12.29
N ILE A 41 -7.53 -13.81 -12.41
CA ILE A 41 -6.35 -14.04 -11.58
C ILE A 41 -6.22 -12.91 -10.56
N LEU A 42 -6.24 -13.25 -9.28
CA LEU A 42 -5.95 -12.33 -8.17
C LEU A 42 -4.53 -12.57 -7.67
N SER A 43 -3.67 -11.55 -7.73
CA SER A 43 -2.28 -11.65 -7.26
C SER A 43 -1.97 -10.61 -6.20
N GLY A 44 -1.08 -10.98 -5.27
CA GLY A 44 -0.60 -10.05 -4.25
C GLY A 44 0.64 -10.56 -3.56
N VAL A 45 1.37 -9.63 -2.95
CA VAL A 45 2.69 -9.87 -2.36
C VAL A 45 2.75 -9.33 -0.94
N GLY A 46 3.48 -10.01 -0.06
CA GLY A 46 3.70 -9.59 1.33
C GLY A 46 2.41 -9.23 2.07
N LYS A 47 2.30 -7.98 2.54
CA LYS A 47 1.12 -7.48 3.29
C LYS A 47 -0.20 -7.58 2.50
N ALA A 48 -0.17 -7.64 1.18
CA ALA A 48 -1.38 -7.74 0.37
C ALA A 48 -1.98 -9.16 0.32
N ILE A 49 -1.26 -10.19 0.76
CA ILE A 49 -1.73 -11.58 0.73
C ILE A 49 -3.08 -11.72 1.45
N THR A 50 -3.21 -11.14 2.66
CA THR A 50 -4.47 -11.15 3.41
C THR A 50 -5.62 -10.48 2.64
N SER A 51 -5.33 -9.37 1.97
CA SER A 51 -6.31 -8.67 1.13
C SER A 51 -6.73 -9.49 -0.09
N VAL A 52 -5.80 -10.23 -0.72
CA VAL A 52 -6.11 -11.12 -1.85
C VAL A 52 -7.09 -12.21 -1.44
N VAL A 53 -6.85 -12.87 -0.32
CA VAL A 53 -7.73 -13.93 0.20
C VAL A 53 -9.11 -13.37 0.50
N ASN A 54 -9.19 -12.22 1.19
CA ASN A 54 -10.48 -11.56 1.47
C ASN A 54 -11.24 -11.20 0.19
N VAL A 55 -10.56 -10.67 -0.83
CA VAL A 55 -11.20 -10.35 -2.12
C VAL A 55 -11.69 -11.63 -2.80
N ALA A 56 -10.89 -12.70 -2.83
CA ALA A 56 -11.28 -13.98 -3.41
C ALA A 56 -12.53 -14.55 -2.72
N GLU A 57 -12.59 -14.53 -1.38
CA GLU A 57 -13.78 -14.96 -0.63
C GLU A 57 -15.01 -14.13 -0.96
N MET A 58 -14.88 -12.81 -1.07
CA MET A 58 -15.99 -11.94 -1.45
C MET A 58 -16.48 -12.21 -2.87
N VAL A 59 -15.57 -12.49 -3.81
CA VAL A 59 -15.91 -12.84 -5.20
C VAL A 59 -16.66 -14.17 -5.26
N LYS A 60 -16.16 -15.21 -4.56
CA LYS A 60 -16.83 -16.53 -4.49
C LYS A 60 -18.24 -16.47 -3.90
N ARG A 61 -18.47 -15.57 -2.93
CA ARG A 61 -19.81 -15.36 -2.36
C ARG A 61 -20.76 -14.61 -3.29
N ARG A 62 -20.27 -13.97 -4.36
CA ARG A 62 -21.06 -13.13 -5.27
C ARG A 62 -21.36 -13.78 -6.61
N ALA A 63 -20.69 -14.88 -6.94
CA ALA A 63 -20.91 -15.61 -8.18
C ALA A 63 -20.89 -17.12 -7.90
N LYS A 64 -21.87 -17.81 -8.48
CA LYS A 64 -22.10 -19.25 -8.29
C LYS A 64 -21.10 -20.07 -9.10
N GLY A 65 -20.76 -21.26 -8.61
CA GLY A 65 -19.96 -22.23 -9.37
C GLY A 65 -18.49 -21.85 -9.61
N ILE A 66 -17.92 -20.95 -8.80
CA ILE A 66 -16.51 -20.56 -8.97
C ILE A 66 -15.58 -21.61 -8.39
N HIS A 67 -14.74 -22.18 -9.25
CA HIS A 67 -13.57 -22.95 -8.85
C HIS A 67 -12.43 -22.05 -8.43
N GLN A 68 -11.64 -22.50 -7.45
CA GLN A 68 -10.46 -21.79 -7.00
C GLN A 68 -9.21 -22.67 -7.10
N CYS A 69 -8.13 -22.14 -7.66
CA CYS A 69 -6.79 -22.73 -7.55
C CYS A 69 -5.83 -21.71 -6.92
N THR A 70 -5.17 -22.10 -5.83
CA THR A 70 -4.24 -21.23 -5.08
C THR A 70 -2.80 -21.66 -5.32
N LYS A 71 -1.96 -20.72 -5.78
CA LYS A 71 -0.53 -20.91 -5.99
C LYS A 71 0.24 -19.94 -5.10
N ILE A 72 1.22 -20.46 -4.38
CA ILE A 72 2.11 -19.67 -3.50
C ILE A 72 3.52 -19.82 -4.06
N TYR A 73 4.24 -18.71 -4.14
CA TYR A 73 5.61 -18.68 -4.64
C TYR A 73 6.38 -17.53 -3.99
N GLU A 74 7.69 -17.53 -4.12
CA GLU A 74 8.55 -16.42 -3.71
C GLU A 74 8.98 -15.59 -4.92
N LYS A 75 9.19 -14.29 -4.70
CA LYS A 75 9.73 -13.39 -5.71
C LYS A 75 10.85 -12.56 -5.11
N GLU A 76 11.97 -12.45 -5.82
CA GLU A 76 13.03 -11.51 -5.46
C GLU A 76 12.57 -10.07 -5.73
N HIS A 77 12.72 -9.22 -4.72
CA HIS A 77 12.35 -7.82 -4.76
C HIS A 77 13.60 -6.97 -4.49
N THR A 78 13.95 -6.12 -5.46
CA THR A 78 15.07 -5.18 -5.33
C THR A 78 14.54 -3.80 -4.97
N ILE A 79 14.94 -3.28 -3.82
CA ILE A 79 14.60 -1.94 -3.34
C ILE A 79 15.85 -1.08 -3.46
N LYS A 80 15.82 -0.08 -4.34
CA LYS A 80 16.87 0.93 -4.43
C LYS A 80 16.50 2.10 -3.51
N ARG A 81 17.40 2.49 -2.61
CA ARG A 81 17.23 3.66 -1.72
C ARG A 81 18.46 4.54 -1.80
N GLU A 82 18.24 5.84 -1.74
CA GLU A 82 19.32 6.82 -1.58
C GLU A 82 19.76 6.86 -0.11
N ASP A 83 21.06 7.02 0.11
CA ASP A 83 21.64 7.09 1.44
C ASP A 83 21.24 8.37 2.19
N PRO A 84 20.46 8.30 3.29
CA PRO A 84 20.07 9.48 4.05
C PRO A 84 21.24 10.13 4.81
N ALA A 85 22.41 9.47 4.86
CA ALA A 85 23.62 10.01 5.48
C ALA A 85 24.33 11.05 4.61
N ALA A 86 24.08 11.09 3.30
CA ALA A 86 24.56 12.16 2.43
C ALA A 86 23.78 13.46 2.68
N ALA A 87 22.46 13.38 2.84
CA ALA A 87 21.58 14.54 2.99
C ALA A 87 21.67 15.30 4.34
N LYS A 88 22.38 14.76 5.34
CA LYS A 88 22.52 15.38 6.68
C LYS A 88 23.84 16.11 6.91
N LYS A 89 24.76 16.08 5.93
CA LYS A 89 26.03 16.81 6.05
C LYS A 89 25.89 18.30 5.70
N ASP A 90 24.88 18.65 4.92
CA ASP A 90 24.70 20.00 4.40
C ASP A 90 24.19 20.99 5.49
N ASP A 91 23.38 20.52 6.45
CA ASP A 91 22.80 21.40 7.50
C ASP A 91 23.81 21.80 8.60
N LYS A 92 24.96 21.14 8.72
CA LYS A 92 25.93 21.41 9.80
C LYS A 92 27.06 22.35 9.39
N GLU A 93 27.30 22.54 8.09
CA GLU A 93 28.38 23.41 7.60
C GLU A 93 27.93 24.87 7.38
N GLU A 94 26.61 25.15 7.40
CA GLU A 94 26.09 26.52 7.24
C GLU A 94 26.13 27.36 8.54
N GLU A 95 26.18 26.76 9.74
CA GLU A 95 26.20 27.53 10.99
C GLU A 95 27.60 28.08 11.36
N GLU A 96 28.70 27.51 10.85
CA GLU A 96 30.06 27.98 11.20
C GLU A 96 30.59 29.11 10.29
N LYS A 97 29.94 29.42 9.15
CA LYS A 97 30.43 30.42 8.18
C LYS A 97 29.84 31.84 8.32
N LYS A 98 29.34 32.23 9.50
CA LYS A 98 28.78 33.58 9.75
C LYS A 98 29.68 34.56 10.51
N PHE A 99 30.98 34.34 10.60
CA PHE A 99 31.92 35.36 11.08
C PHE A 99 33.20 35.37 10.24
N VAL A 100 33.46 36.52 9.61
CA VAL A 100 34.74 37.13 9.17
C VAL A 100 34.62 37.70 7.74
N GLU A 101 34.66 39.04 7.68
CA GLU A 101 34.69 39.90 6.49
C GLU A 101 36.09 39.96 5.84
N GLY A 102 36.17 40.12 4.51
CA GLY A 102 37.37 40.58 3.76
C GLY A 102 37.50 40.03 2.34
N GLU A 103 37.43 40.91 1.32
CA GLU A 103 37.59 40.62 -0.13
C GLU A 103 39.08 40.54 -0.61
N PRO A 104 39.43 40.43 -1.92
CA PRO A 104 39.61 39.18 -2.67
C PRO A 104 40.99 39.09 -3.39
N GLN A 105 41.56 37.90 -3.61
CA GLN A 105 42.64 37.72 -4.62
C GLN A 105 42.55 36.38 -5.36
N GLU A 106 42.89 36.47 -6.65
CA GLU A 106 42.69 35.53 -7.75
C GLU A 106 43.60 34.29 -7.70
N GLY A 107 43.06 33.19 -8.25
CA GLY A 107 43.80 32.27 -9.11
C GLY A 107 44.64 31.20 -8.43
N GLU A 108 44.02 30.04 -8.17
CA GLU A 108 44.62 28.73 -8.44
C GLU A 108 43.49 27.68 -8.50
N GLU A 109 43.22 27.18 -9.71
CA GLU A 109 42.33 26.05 -9.98
C GLU A 109 42.76 24.85 -9.13
N ASN A 110 41.95 24.50 -8.14
CA ASN A 110 42.07 23.22 -7.44
C ASN A 110 40.86 22.35 -7.78
N ASP A 111 40.98 21.64 -8.90
CA ASP A 111 40.10 20.54 -9.35
C ASP A 111 40.18 19.32 -8.39
N LYS A 112 39.77 19.52 -7.13
CA LYS A 112 39.70 18.45 -6.13
C LYS A 112 38.54 18.68 -5.16
N ASN A 113 37.33 18.32 -5.58
CA ASN A 113 36.58 17.28 -4.87
C ASN A 113 35.39 16.81 -5.72
N LYS A 114 35.63 15.63 -6.31
CA LYS A 114 34.71 14.81 -7.08
C LYS A 114 33.46 14.47 -6.26
N GLU A 115 32.32 14.51 -6.95
CA GLU A 115 31.26 13.51 -6.81
C GLU A 115 30.74 13.32 -5.38
N THR A 116 29.91 14.25 -4.91
CA THR A 116 28.80 13.87 -4.00
C THR A 116 27.78 13.07 -4.81
N GLU A 117 28.20 11.92 -5.32
CA GLU A 117 27.31 10.97 -5.96
C GLU A 117 26.40 10.42 -4.87
N ASN A 118 25.10 10.64 -5.04
CA ASN A 118 24.06 9.97 -4.27
C ASN A 118 24.32 8.47 -4.32
N ARG A 119 24.92 7.90 -3.26
CA ARG A 119 25.14 6.45 -3.16
C ARG A 119 23.76 5.79 -3.10
N ILE A 120 23.41 5.11 -4.19
CA ILE A 120 22.20 4.30 -4.27
C ILE A 120 22.54 2.94 -3.67
N ILE A 121 21.96 2.63 -2.50
CA ILE A 121 22.04 1.30 -1.92
C ILE A 121 20.94 0.43 -2.52
N GLU A 122 21.32 -0.71 -3.07
CA GLU A 122 20.41 -1.75 -3.53
C GLU A 122 20.22 -2.82 -2.44
N PHE A 123 19.00 -2.96 -1.95
CA PHE A 123 18.61 -4.05 -1.05
C PHE A 123 17.85 -5.11 -1.84
N ARG A 124 18.29 -6.37 -1.76
CA ARG A 124 17.57 -7.51 -2.34
C ARG A 124 16.93 -8.30 -1.21
N THR A 125 15.63 -8.55 -1.32
CA THR A 125 14.90 -9.39 -0.36
C THR A 125 13.96 -10.34 -1.10
N THR A 126 13.75 -11.52 -0.56
CA THR A 126 12.72 -12.44 -1.03
C THR A 126 11.39 -12.09 -0.38
N VAL A 127 10.31 -12.08 -1.18
CA VAL A 127 8.96 -11.72 -0.72
C VAL A 127 7.99 -12.85 -1.05
N PRO A 128 7.16 -13.29 -0.09
CA PRO A 128 6.12 -14.27 -0.37
C PRO A 128 5.04 -13.66 -1.27
N CYS A 129 4.58 -14.44 -2.22
CA CYS A 129 3.58 -14.08 -3.21
C CYS A 129 2.46 -15.12 -3.23
N ILE A 130 1.23 -14.65 -3.44
CA ILE A 130 0.07 -15.50 -3.65
C ILE A 130 -0.57 -15.16 -4.99
N LYS A 131 -1.01 -16.19 -5.70
CA LYS A 131 -1.85 -16.10 -6.89
C LYS A 131 -3.06 -17.00 -6.69
N ILE A 132 -4.25 -16.41 -6.74
CA ILE A 132 -5.52 -17.14 -6.69
C ILE A 132 -6.16 -17.03 -8.06
N ILE A 133 -6.39 -18.18 -8.69
CA ILE A 133 -7.06 -18.30 -9.97
C ILE A 133 -8.50 -18.68 -9.69
N LEU A 134 -9.45 -17.89 -10.20
CA LEU A 134 -10.87 -18.11 -10.07
C LEU A 134 -11.47 -18.39 -11.45
N THR A 135 -12.12 -19.54 -11.61
CA THR A 135 -12.60 -20.02 -12.91
C THR A 135 -14.07 -20.42 -12.82
N LYS A 136 -14.88 -20.04 -13.82
CA LYS A 136 -16.30 -20.44 -13.91
C LYS A 136 -16.52 -21.79 -14.59
N ASN A 137 -15.59 -22.20 -15.46
CA ASN A 137 -15.73 -23.42 -16.27
C ASN A 137 -15.16 -24.64 -15.56
N ASP A 138 -16.00 -25.64 -15.26
CA ASP A 138 -15.61 -26.93 -14.67
C ASP A 138 -14.61 -27.73 -15.52
N THR A 139 -14.65 -27.56 -16.85
CA THR A 139 -13.86 -28.38 -17.79
C THR A 139 -12.37 -28.04 -17.80
N ASN A 140 -12.01 -26.82 -17.39
CA ASN A 140 -10.63 -26.32 -17.46
C ASN A 140 -9.89 -26.45 -16.12
N VAL A 141 -10.46 -27.16 -15.14
CA VAL A 141 -9.90 -27.19 -13.78
C VAL A 141 -9.56 -28.61 -13.33
N ASP A 142 -8.27 -28.81 -13.03
CA ASP A 142 -7.75 -30.05 -12.49
C ASP A 142 -8.07 -30.19 -11.00
N LYS A 143 -9.10 -30.98 -10.67
CA LYS A 143 -9.56 -31.20 -9.28
C LYS A 143 -8.54 -31.88 -8.36
N LYS A 144 -7.45 -32.41 -8.93
CA LYS A 144 -6.34 -33.05 -8.19
C LYS A 144 -5.14 -32.13 -7.99
N GLU A 145 -5.15 -30.92 -8.55
CA GLU A 145 -4.04 -29.97 -8.41
C GLU A 145 -3.90 -29.51 -6.95
N VAL A 146 -2.66 -29.36 -6.49
CA VAL A 146 -2.38 -28.81 -5.16
C VAL A 146 -2.89 -27.37 -5.11
N GLY A 147 -3.72 -27.08 -4.11
CA GLY A 147 -4.33 -25.76 -3.94
C GLY A 147 -5.68 -25.58 -4.64
N TYR A 148 -6.23 -26.62 -5.27
CA TYR A 148 -7.61 -26.64 -5.75
C TYR A 148 -8.60 -26.58 -4.57
N GLN A 149 -9.67 -25.81 -4.77
CA GLN A 149 -10.81 -25.72 -3.87
C GLN A 149 -12.11 -25.70 -4.69
N ALA A 150 -13.05 -26.56 -4.29
CA ALA A 150 -14.35 -26.68 -4.94
C ALA A 150 -15.22 -25.42 -4.75
N PRO A 151 -16.23 -25.20 -5.63
CA PRO A 151 -17.15 -24.09 -5.51
C PRO A 151 -17.95 -24.12 -4.21
N LEU A 152 -18.38 -22.93 -3.76
CA LEU A 152 -19.29 -22.81 -2.62
C LEU A 152 -20.68 -23.33 -2.98
N ASP A 153 -21.40 -23.85 -1.98
CA ASP A 153 -22.78 -24.27 -2.12
C ASP A 153 -23.69 -23.06 -2.37
N ASP A 154 -24.78 -23.28 -3.10
CA ASP A 154 -25.69 -22.22 -3.57
C ASP A 154 -26.34 -21.42 -2.43
N LYS A 155 -26.44 -22.00 -1.23
CA LYS A 155 -27.01 -21.37 -0.03
C LYS A 155 -26.13 -20.24 0.52
N ASP A 156 -24.82 -20.34 0.32
CA ASP A 156 -23.83 -19.41 0.85
C ASP A 156 -23.44 -18.31 -0.16
N VAL A 157 -24.01 -18.36 -1.37
CA VAL A 157 -23.73 -17.43 -2.47
C VAL A 157 -24.87 -16.42 -2.61
N ASN A 158 -24.55 -15.16 -2.34
CA ASN A 158 -25.44 -14.02 -2.57
C ASN A 158 -25.04 -13.31 -3.87
N VAL A 159 -25.69 -13.69 -4.97
CA VAL A 159 -25.40 -13.14 -6.30
C VAL A 159 -25.78 -11.65 -6.35
N MET A 160 -24.78 -10.80 -6.58
CA MET A 160 -24.96 -9.35 -6.68
C MET A 160 -24.51 -8.84 -8.05
N THR A 161 -25.25 -7.89 -8.60
CA THR A 161 -24.84 -7.20 -9.84
C THR A 161 -23.74 -6.17 -9.55
N PRO A 162 -22.92 -5.78 -10.55
CA PRO A 162 -21.88 -4.76 -10.38
C PRO A 162 -22.42 -3.44 -9.79
N ASP A 163 -23.63 -3.03 -10.18
CA ASP A 163 -24.28 -1.81 -9.67
C ASP A 163 -24.66 -1.91 -8.20
N GLN A 164 -25.11 -3.08 -7.75
CA GLN A 164 -25.41 -3.32 -6.34
C GLN A 164 -24.14 -3.25 -5.48
N ILE A 165 -23.00 -3.73 -6.01
CA ILE A 165 -21.69 -3.65 -5.34
C ILE A 165 -21.26 -2.18 -5.18
N LEU A 166 -21.42 -1.36 -6.21
CA LEU A 166 -21.12 0.07 -6.16
C LEU A 166 -22.05 0.80 -5.17
N LYS A 167 -23.33 0.44 -5.15
CA LYS A 167 -24.30 0.99 -4.20
C LYS A 167 -23.92 0.65 -2.76
N GLU A 168 -23.54 -0.60 -2.46
CA GLU A 168 -23.04 -1.02 -1.14
C GLU A 168 -21.79 -0.22 -0.72
N LYS A 169 -20.83 -0.05 -1.64
CA LYS A 169 -19.63 0.79 -1.42
C LYS A 169 -20.00 2.22 -1.04
N SER A 170 -20.99 2.80 -1.73
CA SER A 170 -21.47 4.16 -1.44
C SER A 170 -22.09 4.27 -0.04
N TYR A 171 -22.88 3.28 0.38
CA TYR A 171 -23.43 3.24 1.74
C TYR A 171 -22.32 3.14 2.78
N ARG A 172 -21.35 2.23 2.62
CA ARG A 172 -20.24 2.07 3.56
C ARG A 172 -19.42 3.34 3.73
N ARG A 173 -19.23 4.13 2.67
CA ARG A 173 -18.57 5.44 2.76
C ARG A 173 -19.42 6.47 3.51
N LYS A 174 -20.73 6.55 3.24
CA LYS A 174 -21.64 7.47 3.96
C LYS A 174 -21.66 7.20 5.46
N TYR A 175 -21.66 5.93 5.88
CA TYR A 175 -21.62 5.57 7.30
C TYR A 175 -20.25 5.77 7.96
N ARG A 176 -19.15 5.81 7.19
CA ARG A 176 -17.83 6.21 7.72
C ARG A 176 -17.73 7.72 7.95
N THR A 177 -18.33 8.53 7.09
CA THR A 177 -18.34 9.99 7.26
C THR A 177 -19.35 10.45 8.33
N GLY A 178 -20.46 9.72 8.49
CA GLY A 178 -21.55 10.06 9.41
C GLY A 178 -21.32 9.76 10.90
N ARG A 179 -20.14 9.30 11.31
CA ARG A 179 -19.81 8.99 12.72
C ARG A 179 -18.58 9.73 13.26
N GLY A 180 -18.24 10.92 12.71
CA GLY A 180 -17.12 11.67 13.29
C GLY A 180 -16.69 13.03 12.69
N GLY A 181 -17.37 13.60 11.69
CA GLY A 181 -17.19 15.02 11.32
C GLY A 181 -18.55 15.70 11.50
N ASP A 182 -18.77 16.80 12.22
CA ASP A 182 -17.91 17.93 12.55
C ASP A 182 -18.43 18.57 13.85
N ARG A 183 -18.15 17.99 15.02
CA ARG A 183 -18.56 18.60 16.31
C ARG A 183 -17.50 18.57 17.42
N PHE A 184 -16.22 18.35 17.11
CA PHE A 184 -15.17 18.37 18.14
C PHE A 184 -13.84 19.00 17.67
N ARG A 185 -13.90 20.03 16.82
CA ARG A 185 -12.71 20.82 16.47
C ARG A 185 -12.87 22.32 16.66
N SER A 186 -13.68 22.74 17.63
CA SER A 186 -13.90 24.17 17.92
C SER A 186 -14.07 24.56 19.41
N SER A 187 -13.45 23.85 20.38
CA SER A 187 -13.51 24.37 21.76
C SER A 187 -12.38 23.99 22.75
N TYR A 188 -11.24 23.44 22.32
CA TYR A 188 -10.15 23.10 23.26
C TYR A 188 -8.74 23.52 22.81
N ARG A 189 -8.61 24.59 22.02
CA ARG A 189 -7.41 25.46 22.13
C ARG A 189 -7.69 26.51 23.19
N ARG A 190 -7.74 26.09 24.45
CA ARG A 190 -7.57 26.98 25.61
C ARG A 190 -6.07 27.06 25.84
N ASN A 191 -5.50 28.26 25.72
CA ASN A 191 -4.08 28.56 25.86
C ASN A 191 -3.52 27.95 27.15
N TYR A 192 -2.58 27.02 27.02
CA TYR A 192 -1.89 26.35 28.13
C TYR A 192 -0.80 27.22 28.77
N TYR A 193 -0.85 28.54 28.58
CA TYR A 193 0.15 29.50 29.06
C TYR A 193 -0.39 30.57 30.03
N GLU A 194 -1.67 30.53 30.40
CA GLU A 194 -2.27 31.52 31.31
C GLU A 194 -2.63 30.96 32.70
N THR A 195 -1.89 29.98 33.20
CA THR A 195 -1.96 29.61 34.63
C THR A 195 -0.57 29.71 35.25
N PRO A 196 -0.32 30.68 36.15
CA PRO A 196 0.94 30.74 36.89
C PRO A 196 1.00 29.56 37.86
N MET A 197 1.68 28.48 37.45
CA MET A 197 1.97 27.32 38.30
C MET A 197 3.18 27.60 39.21
N TRP A 198 3.11 28.65 40.01
CA TRP A 198 4.10 28.86 41.08
C TRP A 198 3.45 29.44 42.33
N ASN A 199 2.74 28.59 43.07
CA ASN A 199 2.34 28.89 44.44
C ASN A 199 3.40 28.28 45.36
N ASN A 200 4.45 29.06 45.66
CA ASN A 200 5.48 28.75 46.66
C ASN A 200 4.85 28.76 48.06
N ARG A 201 4.28 27.62 48.48
CA ARG A 201 3.81 27.41 49.85
C ARG A 201 4.43 26.16 50.49
N ARG A 202 5.73 26.01 50.29
CA ARG A 202 6.62 25.17 51.12
C ARG A 202 7.83 26.03 51.47
N PHE A 203 8.15 26.09 52.76
CA PHE A 203 9.17 26.93 53.42
C PHE A 203 8.68 28.26 54.02
N GLU A 204 7.66 28.20 54.89
CA GLU A 204 7.69 29.07 56.08
C GLU A 204 8.57 28.38 57.12
N LYS A 205 9.83 28.82 57.23
CA LYS A 205 10.66 28.56 58.40
C LYS A 205 10.24 29.54 59.49
N ARG A 206 9.93 28.97 60.65
CA ARG A 206 9.80 29.62 61.95
C ARG A 206 10.93 30.64 62.19
N THR A 207 10.55 31.86 62.56
CA THR A 207 11.15 32.70 63.61
C THR A 207 10.12 33.73 64.02
#